data_AF-A0A1N7FLW1-F1
#
_entry.id   AF-A0A1N7FLW1-F1
#
_cell.length_a   1.000
_cell.length_b   1.000
_cell.length_c   1.000
_cell.angle_alpha   90.00
_cell.angle_beta   90.00
_cell.angle_gamma   90.00
#
_symmetry.space_group_name_H-M   'P 1'
#
loop_
_entity.id
_entity.type
_entity.pdbx_description
1 polymer ?
#
loop_
_entity_poly.entity_id
_entity_poly.type
_entity_poly.pdbx_seq_one_letter_code
_entity_poly.pdbx_strand_id
1 'polypeptide(L)'
;MTAVEQPVSVVPERPFPARSGAKGSFVYKMVTTTDHKTLGIMYLVACFVFFLIGGLMALLMRAELAHPGMQFLSTEQFNQLFTMHGTVMLLMYATPIVIGFANVV
;
A
#
# COMPACT_ATOMS: atom_id res chain seq x y z
N MET A 1 34.88 58.29 -5.81
CA MET A 1 34.85 56.82 -5.69
C MET A 1 33.42 56.43 -5.29
N THR A 2 32.57 56.21 -6.28
CA THR A 2 31.15 55.83 -6.11
C THR A 2 31.07 54.33 -5.86
N ALA A 3 30.70 53.93 -4.66
CA ALA A 3 30.39 52.53 -4.36
C ALA A 3 29.06 52.18 -5.03
N VAL A 4 29.10 51.33 -6.06
CA VAL A 4 27.91 50.76 -6.67
C VAL A 4 27.38 49.70 -5.69
N GLU A 5 26.27 50.01 -5.04
CA GLU A 5 25.55 49.07 -4.19
C GLU A 5 25.09 47.90 -5.07
N GLN A 6 25.63 46.70 -4.83
CA GLN A 6 25.31 45.54 -5.65
C GLN A 6 23.84 45.16 -5.43
N PRO A 7 23.04 44.95 -6.48
CA PRO A 7 21.65 44.56 -6.32
C PRO A 7 21.61 43.18 -5.65
N VAL A 8 20.94 43.10 -4.49
CA VAL A 8 20.70 41.84 -3.78
C VAL A 8 20.01 40.88 -4.74
N SER A 9 20.72 39.83 -5.15
CA SER A 9 20.18 38.79 -6.01
C SER A 9 19.18 37.96 -5.20
N VAL A 10 17.89 38.24 -5.36
CA VAL A 10 16.83 37.44 -4.76
C VAL A 10 16.78 36.10 -5.51
N VAL A 11 17.44 35.08 -4.95
CA VAL A 11 17.33 33.71 -5.46
C VAL A 11 15.89 33.26 -5.19
N PRO A 12 15.11 32.88 -6.22
CA PRO A 12 13.75 32.43 -6.03
C PRO A 12 13.75 31.09 -5.29
N GLU A 13 13.57 31.13 -3.96
CA GLU A 13 13.37 29.94 -3.15
C GLU A 13 11.91 29.51 -3.21
N ARG A 14 11.66 28.22 -3.43
CA ARG A 14 10.30 27.70 -3.51
C ARG A 14 9.68 27.67 -2.11
N PRO A 15 8.50 28.27 -1.88
CA PRO A 15 7.84 28.23 -0.58
C PRO A 15 7.39 26.83 -0.15
N PHE A 16 7.24 25.90 -1.10
CA PHE A 16 6.74 24.55 -0.86
C PHE A 16 7.65 23.49 -1.48
N PRO A 17 7.82 22.34 -0.82
CA PRO A 17 8.52 21.20 -1.39
C PRO A 17 7.81 20.71 -2.65
N ALA A 18 8.59 20.21 -3.62
CA ALA A 18 8.04 19.65 -4.84
C ALA A 18 7.14 18.44 -4.50
N ARG A 19 5.85 18.51 -4.87
CA ARG A 19 4.85 17.46 -4.58
C ARG A 19 5.05 16.16 -5.36
N SER A 20 5.76 16.19 -6.49
CA SER A 20 5.97 15.01 -7.34
C SER A 20 7.35 15.08 -8.00
N GLY A 21 8.07 13.96 -7.97
CA GLY A 21 9.36 13.82 -8.64
C GLY A 21 9.21 13.70 -10.17
N ALA A 22 10.33 13.61 -10.87
CA ALA A 22 10.34 13.43 -12.32
C ALA A 22 9.48 12.21 -12.74
N LYS A 23 8.61 12.41 -13.74
CA LYS A 23 7.71 11.37 -14.26
C LYS A 23 8.53 10.16 -14.72
N GLY A 24 8.14 8.95 -14.32
CA GLY A 24 8.80 7.68 -14.71
C GLY A 24 9.92 7.19 -13.79
N SER A 25 10.50 8.04 -12.93
CA SER A 25 11.55 7.62 -12.00
C SER A 25 11.04 6.71 -10.87
N PHE A 26 9.74 6.76 -10.57
CA PHE A 26 9.13 6.07 -9.43
C PHE A 26 9.27 4.54 -9.49
N VAL A 27 8.97 3.92 -10.63
CA VAL A 27 9.03 2.45 -10.76
C VAL A 27 10.46 1.95 -10.67
N TYR A 28 11.40 2.61 -11.36
CA TYR A 28 12.82 2.27 -11.27
C TYR A 28 13.32 2.39 -9.83
N LYS A 29 13.02 3.52 -9.17
CA LYS A 29 13.42 3.77 -7.78
C LYS A 29 12.78 2.81 -6.79
N MET A 30 11.56 2.34 -7.05
CA MET A 30 10.87 1.34 -6.23
C MET A 30 11.54 -0.03 -6.34
N VAL A 31 11.89 -0.47 -7.55
CA VAL A 31 12.51 -1.80 -7.78
C VAL A 31 13.95 -1.84 -7.29
N THR A 32 14.71 -0.76 -7.44
CA THR A 32 16.14 -0.71 -7.04
C THR A 32 16.36 -0.09 -5.65
N THR A 33 15.31 0.09 -4.87
CA THR A 33 15.40 0.73 -3.54
C THR A 33 16.00 -0.23 -2.51
N THR A 34 16.90 0.30 -1.68
CA THR A 34 17.46 -0.40 -0.51
C THR A 34 17.07 0.25 0.82
N ASP A 35 16.36 1.39 0.77
CA ASP A 35 15.89 2.11 1.95
C ASP A 35 14.76 1.33 2.66
N HIS A 36 15.00 0.95 3.91
CA HIS A 36 14.07 0.15 4.72
C HIS A 36 12.73 0.86 4.96
N LYS A 37 12.71 2.20 5.05
CA LYS A 37 11.46 2.96 5.20
C LYS A 37 10.60 2.87 3.95
N THR A 38 11.21 3.05 2.78
CA THR A 38 10.51 2.92 1.48
C THR A 38 9.99 1.49 1.29
N LEU A 39 10.80 0.48 1.61
CA LEU A 39 10.40 -0.93 1.55
C LEU A 39 9.24 -1.23 2.51
N GLY A 40 9.31 -0.71 3.74
CA GLY A 40 8.24 -0.86 4.72
C GLY A 40 6.91 -0.25 4.25
N ILE A 41 6.94 0.93 3.62
CA ILE A 41 5.74 1.54 3.01
C ILE A 41 5.18 0.67 1.88
N MET A 42 6.05 0.08 1.04
CA MET A 42 5.61 -0.84 -0.01
C MET A 42 4.90 -2.08 0.56
N TYR A 43 5.43 -2.65 1.65
CA TYR A 43 4.77 -3.75 2.37
C TYR A 43 3.40 -3.34 2.90
N LEU A 44 3.30 -2.19 3.57
CA LEU A 44 2.03 -1.70 4.11
C LEU A 44 0.97 -1.50 3.01
N VAL A 45 1.36 -0.91 1.88
CA VAL A 45 0.45 -0.72 0.74
C VAL A 45 0.02 -2.07 0.16
N ALA A 46 0.94 -3.01 -0.04
CA ALA A 46 0.62 -4.35 -0.54
C ALA A 46 -0.30 -5.11 0.41
N CYS A 47 -0.03 -5.10 1.71
CA CYS A 47 -0.87 -5.72 2.73
C CYS A 47 -2.28 -5.12 2.73
N PHE A 48 -2.42 -3.81 2.56
CA PHE A 48 -3.73 -3.16 2.49
C PHE A 48 -4.54 -3.65 1.28
N VAL A 49 -3.89 -3.86 0.13
CA VAL A 49 -4.54 -4.46 -1.04
C VAL A 49 -5.04 -5.88 -0.75
N PHE A 50 -4.20 -6.73 -0.15
CA PHE A 50 -4.60 -8.10 0.23
C PHE A 50 -5.67 -8.11 1.32
N PHE A 51 -5.65 -7.15 2.24
CA PHE A 51 -6.68 -6.96 3.25
C PHE A 51 -8.04 -6.67 2.61
N LEU A 52 -8.10 -5.79 1.60
CA LEU A 52 -9.35 -5.53 0.86
C LEU A 52 -9.84 -6.76 0.11
N ILE A 53 -8.96 -7.50 -0.55
CA ILE A 53 -9.31 -8.73 -1.28
C ILE A 53 -9.84 -9.79 -0.31
N GLY A 54 -9.14 -10.05 0.79
CA GLY A 54 -9.58 -11.00 1.81
C GLY A 54 -10.84 -10.55 2.53
N GLY A 55 -10.99 -9.25 2.80
CA GLY A 55 -12.19 -8.66 3.39
C GLY A 55 -13.41 -8.80 2.48
N LEU A 56 -13.24 -8.63 1.17
CA LEU A 56 -14.30 -8.86 0.20
C LEU A 56 -14.75 -10.33 0.19
N MET A 57 -13.80 -11.28 0.18
CA MET A 57 -14.13 -12.71 0.30
C MET A 57 -14.88 -13.01 1.61
N ALA A 58 -14.49 -12.38 2.72
CA ALA A 58 -15.20 -12.52 3.99
C ALA A 58 -16.64 -12.00 3.91
N LEU A 59 -16.86 -10.87 3.24
CA LEU A 59 -18.19 -10.31 3.05
C LEU A 59 -19.08 -11.24 2.23
N LEU A 60 -18.54 -11.89 1.18
CA LEU A 60 -19.26 -12.88 0.39
C LEU A 60 -19.67 -14.11 1.23
N MET A 61 -18.76 -14.66 2.04
CA MET A 61 -19.14 -15.76 2.96
C MET A 61 -20.21 -15.33 3.96
N ARG A 62 -20.12 -14.11 4.48
CA ARG A 62 -21.10 -13.58 5.44
C ARG A 62 -22.45 -13.32 4.78
N ALA A 63 -22.47 -12.95 3.51
CA ALA A 63 -23.69 -12.81 2.73
C ALA A 63 -24.38 -14.16 2.54
N GLU A 64 -23.66 -15.25 2.25
CA GLU A 64 -24.25 -16.60 2.17
C GLU A 64 -24.88 -17.03 3.50
N LEU A 65 -24.20 -16.78 4.63
CA LEU A 65 -24.67 -17.19 5.94
C LEU A 65 -25.79 -16.28 6.50
N ALA A 66 -26.19 -15.22 5.78
CA ALA A 66 -27.21 -14.30 6.24
C ALA A 66 -28.61 -14.94 6.32
N HIS A 67 -28.89 -15.92 5.46
CA HIS A 67 -30.13 -16.70 5.48
C HIS A 67 -29.81 -18.19 5.37
N PRO A 68 -30.60 -19.08 6.02
CA PRO A 68 -30.39 -20.52 5.92
C PRO A 68 -30.60 -21.03 4.49
N GLY A 69 -29.68 -21.85 3.99
CA GLY A 69 -29.70 -22.40 2.64
C GLY A 69 -28.56 -21.85 1.77
N MET A 70 -28.39 -22.40 0.56
CA MET A 70 -27.40 -21.91 -0.41
C MET A 70 -28.07 -20.86 -1.28
N GLN A 71 -27.54 -19.63 -1.30
CA GLN A 71 -28.16 -18.52 -2.04
C GLN A 71 -27.39 -18.17 -3.31
N PHE A 72 -26.10 -17.86 -3.21
CA PHE A 72 -25.31 -17.40 -4.36
C PHE A 72 -24.11 -18.31 -4.68
N LEU A 73 -23.53 -18.97 -3.68
CA LEU A 73 -22.36 -19.84 -3.84
C LEU A 73 -22.74 -21.32 -3.71
N SER A 74 -22.04 -22.20 -4.43
CA SER A 74 -22.11 -23.64 -4.20
C SER A 74 -21.29 -24.07 -2.97
N THR A 75 -21.52 -25.27 -2.45
CA THR A 75 -20.80 -25.79 -1.26
C THR A 75 -19.29 -25.88 -1.52
N GLU A 76 -18.91 -26.25 -2.73
CA GLU A 76 -17.51 -26.30 -3.13
C GLU A 76 -16.89 -24.89 -3.21
N GLN A 77 -17.61 -23.93 -3.81
CA GLN A 77 -17.15 -22.55 -3.91
C GLN A 77 -16.98 -21.91 -2.53
N PHE A 78 -17.89 -22.17 -1.59
CA PHE A 78 -17.77 -21.69 -0.21
C PHE A 78 -16.51 -22.22 0.48
N ASN A 79 -16.23 -23.52 0.35
CA ASN A 79 -15.04 -24.15 0.94
C ASN A 79 -13.74 -23.61 0.32
N GLN A 80 -13.74 -23.37 -0.99
CA GLN A 80 -12.61 -22.75 -1.69
C GLN A 80 -12.41 -21.30 -1.23
N LEU A 81 -13.50 -20.52 -1.13
CA LEU A 81 -13.44 -19.12 -0.70
C LEU A 81 -12.94 -18.99 0.74
N PHE A 82 -13.38 -19.86 1.64
CA PHE A 82 -12.91 -19.91 3.02
C PHE A 82 -11.40 -20.19 3.10
N THR A 83 -10.94 -21.19 2.34
CA THR A 83 -9.52 -21.55 2.29
C THR A 83 -8.69 -20.39 1.76
N MET A 84 -9.08 -19.80 0.62
CA MET A 84 -8.37 -18.68 0.01
C MET A 84 -8.38 -17.42 0.89
N HIS A 85 -9.51 -17.13 1.54
CA HIS A 85 -9.60 -16.04 2.53
C HIS A 85 -8.58 -16.24 3.65
N GLY A 86 -8.54 -17.44 4.24
CA GLY A 86 -7.59 -17.78 5.30
C GLY A 86 -6.13 -17.66 4.85
N THR A 87 -5.79 -18.19 3.67
CA THR A 87 -4.42 -18.10 3.13
C THR A 87 -4.00 -16.65 2.88
N VAL A 88 -4.86 -15.82 2.28
CA VAL A 88 -4.55 -14.41 2.02
C VAL A 88 -4.40 -13.63 3.33
N MET A 89 -5.29 -13.85 4.30
CA MET A 89 -5.24 -13.13 5.58
C MET A 89 -4.05 -13.54 6.45
N LEU A 90 -3.71 -14.83 6.52
CA LEU A 90 -2.61 -15.29 7.35
C LEU A 90 -1.26 -15.07 6.68
N LEU A 91 -1.09 -15.51 5.43
CA LEU A 91 0.22 -15.53 4.78
C LEU A 91 0.55 -14.25 4.03
N MET A 92 -0.44 -13.60 3.39
CA MET A 92 -0.19 -12.41 2.55
C MET A 92 -0.48 -11.09 3.28
N TYR A 93 -1.25 -11.12 4.37
CA TYR A 93 -1.54 -9.95 5.19
C TYR A 93 -0.85 -9.99 6.56
N ALA A 94 -1.12 -10.98 7.41
CA ALA A 94 -0.68 -10.97 8.81
C ALA A 94 0.85 -11.08 8.96
N THR A 95 1.50 -11.98 8.22
CA THR A 95 2.97 -12.10 8.27
C THR A 95 3.68 -10.86 7.68
N PRO A 96 3.32 -10.37 6.47
CA PRO A 96 4.07 -9.28 5.87
C PRO A 96 3.78 -7.93 6.51
N ILE A 97 2.62 -7.72 7.16
CA ILE A 97 2.33 -6.45 7.83
C ILE A 97 3.22 -6.26 9.07
N VAL A 98 3.50 -7.34 9.81
CA VAL A 98 4.44 -7.31 10.95
C VAL A 98 5.84 -6.95 10.46
N ILE A 99 6.29 -7.56 9.36
CA ILE A 99 7.57 -7.24 8.71
C ILE A 99 7.58 -5.80 8.17
N GLY A 100 6.45 -5.33 7.63
CA GLY A 100 6.28 -3.96 7.13
C GLY A 100 6.48 -2.93 8.22
N PHE A 101 5.82 -3.09 9.37
CA PHE A 101 6.02 -2.21 10.53
C PHE A 101 7.45 -2.24 11.06
N ALA A 102 8.08 -3.42 11.11
CA ALA A 102 9.47 -3.57 11.52
C ALA A 102 10.48 -2.87 10.59
N ASN A 103 10.11 -2.60 9.34
CA ASN A 103 10.95 -1.86 8.38
C ASN A 103 10.74 -0.34 8.43
N VAL A 104 9.53 0.12 8.77
CA VAL A 104 9.19 1.57 8.82
C VAL A 104 9.69 2.24 10.09
N VAL A 105 9.61 1.55 11.24
CA VAL A 105 10.06 2.03 12.56
C VAL A 105 11.57 1.85 12.70
#